data_AF-A0A3D5WRY2-F1
#
_entry.id   AF-A0A3D5WRY2-F1
#
_cell.length_a   1.000
_cell.length_b   1.000
_cell.length_c   1.000
_cell.angle_alpha   90.00
_cell.angle_beta   90.00
_cell.angle_gamma   90.00
#
_symmetry.space_group_name_H-M   'P 1'
#
loop_
_entity.id
_entity.type
_entity.pdbx_description
1 polymer ?
#
loop_
_entity_poly.entity_id
_entity_poly.type
_entity_poly.pdbx_seq_one_letter_code
_entity_poly.pdbx_strand_id
1 'polypeptide(L)'
;MSAIKKLIISLIVIIGILAVALISVYIVARVNLGVDLFRTVGQLKTLSQPVNEQESFPAAYRSEDLADLKSQTDSQLGDVVLYEEGKGYEGYTVDFTALALSGATAKPVFLSERQAGALAEIVFHQQTGGELTIADKEISVCVLQIAFTEIDAETGNADLNVTVKLDLTPFKNDMEGFPFNLLKGIVPDALYVTSVVRIEKGEGISYTVVPKYLTLNNLSAEDTSDFFHTLDVVLKIGSAEELNAKIGTTAANALIGTEQNPGFVYALKATGGAGSFAFVSFENDGKQINALAF
;
A
#
# COMPACT_ATOMS: atom_id res chain seq x y z
N MET A 1 -8.47 13.37 -9.65
CA MET A 1 -7.52 12.36 -10.16
C MET A 1 -6.87 11.67 -8.96
N SER A 2 -6.79 10.33 -8.89
CA SER A 2 -6.17 9.66 -7.73
C SER A 2 -4.66 10.03 -7.64
N ALA A 3 -4.08 10.03 -6.43
CA ALA A 3 -2.70 10.44 -6.23
C ALA A 3 -1.71 9.46 -6.90
N ILE A 4 -2.02 8.16 -6.88
CA ILE A 4 -1.31 7.11 -7.62
C ILE A 4 -1.35 7.39 -9.14
N LYS A 5 -2.51 7.81 -9.68
CA LYS A 5 -2.63 8.20 -11.09
C LYS A 5 -1.75 9.38 -11.44
N LYS A 6 -1.67 10.40 -10.57
CA LYS A 6 -0.74 11.52 -10.76
C LYS A 6 0.71 11.05 -10.75
N LEU A 7 1.10 10.19 -9.80
CA LEU A 7 2.46 9.67 -9.69
C LEU A 7 2.91 8.95 -10.98
N ILE A 8 2.10 8.00 -11.47
CA ILE A 8 2.46 7.19 -12.65
C ILE A 8 2.59 8.08 -13.90
N ILE A 9 1.63 8.97 -14.15
CA ILE A 9 1.70 9.90 -15.29
C ILE A 9 2.96 10.76 -15.17
N SER A 10 3.28 11.22 -13.96
CA SER A 10 4.41 12.11 -13.72
C SER A 10 5.75 11.43 -13.88
N LEU A 11 5.86 10.16 -13.50
CA LEU A 11 7.03 9.33 -13.76
C LEU A 11 7.32 9.25 -15.27
N ILE A 12 6.29 9.03 -16.09
CA ILE A 12 6.45 8.94 -17.55
C ILE A 12 6.85 10.30 -18.15
N VAL A 13 6.18 11.37 -17.69
CA VAL A 13 6.43 12.74 -18.20
C VAL A 13 7.81 13.24 -17.82
N ILE A 14 8.27 13.05 -16.57
CA ILE A 14 9.59 13.54 -16.13
C ILE A 14 10.72 12.86 -16.90
N ILE A 15 10.56 11.57 -17.20
CA ILE A 15 11.50 10.80 -18.03
C ILE A 15 11.58 11.43 -19.42
N GLY A 16 10.44 11.72 -20.06
CA GLY A 16 10.40 12.42 -21.35
C GLY A 16 11.06 13.80 -21.32
N ILE A 17 10.84 14.59 -20.26
CA ILE A 17 11.47 15.91 -20.08
C ILE A 17 12.99 15.77 -20.01
N LEU A 18 13.51 14.84 -19.21
CA LEU A 18 14.95 14.63 -19.04
C LEU A 18 15.65 14.19 -20.34
N ALA A 19 14.95 13.49 -21.21
CA ALA A 19 15.49 13.08 -22.51
C ALA A 19 15.64 14.24 -23.51
N VAL A 20 14.79 15.26 -23.40
CA VAL A 20 14.79 16.43 -24.28
C VAL A 20 15.60 17.59 -23.68
N ALA A 21 15.74 17.65 -22.35
CA ALA A 21 16.44 18.71 -21.65
C ALA A 21 17.96 18.70 -21.95
N LEU A 22 18.40 19.68 -22.77
CA LEU A 22 19.81 19.98 -23.01
C LEU A 22 20.46 20.69 -21.80
N ILE A 23 21.79 20.67 -21.74
CA ILE A 23 22.64 21.22 -20.66
C ILE A 23 22.26 22.67 -20.24
N SER A 24 21.74 23.49 -21.16
CA SER A 24 21.34 24.89 -20.89
C SER A 24 20.08 25.01 -20.02
N VAL A 25 19.12 24.08 -20.14
CA VAL A 25 17.88 24.04 -19.33
C VAL A 25 18.18 23.63 -17.89
N TYR A 26 19.19 22.78 -17.71
CA TYR A 26 19.61 22.30 -16.39
C TYR A 26 20.06 23.42 -15.44
N ILE A 27 20.83 24.40 -15.94
CA ILE A 27 21.31 25.52 -15.11
C ILE A 27 20.11 26.34 -14.59
N VAL A 28 19.11 26.56 -15.44
CA VAL A 28 17.88 27.29 -15.08
C VAL A 28 17.05 26.51 -14.07
N ALA A 29 16.86 25.20 -14.25
CA ALA A 29 16.11 24.35 -13.32
C ALA A 29 16.76 24.33 -11.93
N ARG A 30 18.09 24.20 -11.85
CA ARG A 30 18.81 24.17 -10.56
C ARG A 30 18.77 25.51 -9.84
N VAL A 31 18.98 26.62 -10.56
CA VAL A 31 19.11 27.95 -9.94
C VAL A 31 17.74 28.56 -9.58
N ASN A 32 16.70 28.34 -10.40
CA ASN A 32 15.40 28.98 -10.19
C ASN A 32 14.38 28.10 -9.48
N LEU A 33 14.51 26.77 -9.55
CA LEU A 33 13.48 25.84 -9.07
C LEU A 33 13.94 24.95 -7.91
N GLY A 34 15.22 25.02 -7.50
CA GLY A 34 15.76 24.19 -6.42
C GLY A 34 15.87 22.69 -6.75
N VAL A 35 15.71 22.33 -8.04
CA VAL A 35 15.69 20.95 -8.51
C VAL A 35 17.09 20.52 -8.98
N ASP A 36 17.59 19.39 -8.48
CA ASP A 36 18.82 18.77 -8.97
C ASP A 36 18.52 17.64 -9.96
N LEU A 37 18.53 17.96 -11.26
CA LEU A 37 18.24 16.96 -12.31
C LEU A 37 19.26 15.81 -12.36
N PHE A 38 20.51 15.99 -11.89
CA PHE A 38 21.47 14.88 -11.81
C PHE A 38 21.07 13.90 -10.70
N ARG A 39 20.62 14.43 -9.57
CA ARG A 39 20.02 13.60 -8.51
C ARG A 39 18.80 12.87 -9.02
N THR A 40 17.91 13.55 -9.76
CA THR A 40 16.73 12.92 -10.40
C THR A 40 17.10 11.79 -11.36
N VAL A 41 18.13 11.96 -12.19
CA VAL A 41 18.62 10.89 -13.08
C VAL A 41 19.15 9.71 -12.27
N GLY A 42 19.89 9.96 -11.18
CA GLY A 42 20.34 8.92 -10.25
C GLY A 42 19.17 8.16 -9.62
N GLN A 43 18.15 8.88 -9.16
CA GLN A 43 16.93 8.30 -8.58
C GLN A 43 16.18 7.45 -9.59
N LEU A 44 16.01 7.91 -10.83
CA LEU A 44 15.37 7.13 -11.89
C LEU A 44 16.14 5.84 -12.19
N LYS A 45 17.48 5.89 -12.18
CA LYS A 45 18.30 4.69 -12.33
C LYS A 45 18.07 3.70 -11.18
N THR A 46 18.06 4.17 -9.93
CA THR A 46 17.77 3.31 -8.77
C THR A 46 16.36 2.74 -8.81
N LEU A 47 15.37 3.56 -9.17
CA LEU A 47 13.97 3.15 -9.32
C LEU A 47 13.78 2.09 -10.42
N SER A 48 14.59 2.13 -11.48
CA SER A 48 14.58 1.14 -12.57
C SER A 48 15.22 -0.21 -12.21
N GLN A 49 15.95 -0.29 -11.10
CA GLN A 49 16.60 -1.54 -10.70
C GLN A 49 15.57 -2.59 -10.26
N PRO A 50 15.80 -3.89 -10.52
CA PRO A 50 14.97 -4.95 -9.98
C PRO A 50 14.86 -4.86 -8.46
N VAL A 51 13.66 -5.11 -7.94
CA VAL A 51 13.40 -5.21 -6.50
C VAL A 51 13.46 -6.68 -6.11
N ASN A 52 14.23 -7.02 -5.08
CA ASN A 52 14.22 -8.36 -4.50
C ASN A 52 13.05 -8.48 -3.52
N GLU A 53 11.90 -8.95 -4.01
CA GLU A 53 10.67 -9.01 -3.21
C GLU A 53 10.82 -9.83 -1.93
N GLN A 54 11.58 -10.93 -1.95
CA GLN A 54 11.75 -11.79 -0.77
C GLN A 54 12.53 -11.10 0.35
N GLU A 55 13.51 -10.27 0.00
CA GLU A 55 14.31 -9.51 0.97
C GLU A 55 13.61 -8.23 1.40
N SER A 56 12.95 -7.53 0.46
CA SER A 56 12.32 -6.23 0.72
C SER A 56 10.97 -6.35 1.43
N PHE A 57 10.24 -7.45 1.21
CA PHE A 57 8.88 -7.65 1.71
C PHE A 57 8.72 -9.01 2.41
N PRO A 58 9.40 -9.24 3.54
CA PRO A 58 9.40 -10.55 4.23
C PRO A 58 8.03 -10.96 4.80
N ALA A 59 7.13 -10.01 5.00
CA ALA A 59 5.76 -10.20 5.46
C ALA A 59 4.74 -10.23 4.30
N ALA A 60 5.18 -10.29 3.03
CA ALA A 60 4.29 -10.56 1.91
C ALA A 60 3.53 -11.87 2.15
N TYR A 61 2.22 -11.85 1.93
CA TYR A 61 1.39 -13.04 2.08
C TYR A 61 1.58 -13.97 0.89
N ARG A 62 1.13 -15.20 1.09
CA ARG A 62 1.18 -16.30 0.14
C ARG A 62 -0.21 -16.89 0.01
N SER A 63 -0.45 -17.71 -1.02
CA SER A 63 -1.76 -18.36 -1.20
C SER A 63 -2.17 -19.25 -0.01
N GLU A 64 -1.22 -19.82 0.74
CA GLU A 64 -1.50 -20.54 2.00
C GLU A 64 -2.11 -19.65 3.08
N ASP A 65 -1.73 -18.37 3.14
CA ASP A 65 -2.25 -17.41 4.13
C ASP A 65 -3.73 -17.04 3.90
N LEU A 66 -4.26 -17.24 2.68
CA LEU A 66 -5.70 -17.06 2.38
C LEU A 66 -6.54 -18.14 3.06
N ALA A 67 -6.10 -19.40 2.97
CA ALA A 67 -6.75 -20.52 3.64
C ALA A 67 -6.63 -20.40 5.16
N ASP A 68 -5.46 -19.98 5.66
CA ASP A 68 -5.24 -19.75 7.09
C ASP A 68 -6.08 -18.58 7.61
N LEU A 69 -6.23 -17.49 6.85
CA LEU A 69 -7.14 -16.39 7.18
C LEU A 69 -8.58 -16.89 7.29
N LYS A 70 -9.06 -17.70 6.34
CA LYS A 70 -10.40 -18.28 6.41
C LYS A 70 -10.55 -19.15 7.67
N SER A 71 -9.64 -20.09 7.90
CA SER A 71 -9.69 -20.97 9.07
C SER A 71 -9.68 -20.18 10.39
N GLN A 72 -8.84 -19.14 10.49
CA GLN A 72 -8.74 -18.29 11.67
C GLN A 72 -10.06 -17.56 11.94
N THR A 73 -10.67 -16.99 10.90
CA THR A 73 -11.94 -16.27 11.01
C THR A 73 -13.12 -17.20 11.27
N ASP A 74 -13.24 -18.33 10.57
CA ASP A 74 -14.30 -19.33 10.79
C ASP A 74 -14.37 -19.78 12.25
N SER A 75 -13.22 -19.99 12.89
CA SER A 75 -13.15 -20.49 14.26
C SER A 75 -13.71 -19.52 15.31
N GLN A 76 -13.76 -18.21 15.01
CA GLN A 76 -14.15 -17.16 15.96
C GLN A 76 -15.37 -16.34 15.52
N LEU A 77 -15.57 -16.18 14.22
CA LEU A 77 -16.54 -15.27 13.59
C LEU A 77 -17.57 -15.99 12.71
N GLY A 78 -17.35 -17.28 12.42
CA GLY A 78 -18.13 -18.02 11.42
C GLY A 78 -17.72 -17.66 9.99
N ASP A 79 -18.60 -17.95 9.03
CA ASP A 79 -18.35 -17.82 7.58
C ASP A 79 -18.32 -16.35 7.10
N VAL A 80 -17.30 -15.59 7.54
CA VAL A 80 -17.09 -14.19 7.15
C VAL A 80 -16.09 -14.03 6.01
N VAL A 81 -15.16 -14.98 5.89
CA VAL A 81 -14.30 -15.16 4.72
C VAL A 81 -14.79 -16.40 3.98
N LEU A 82 -15.24 -16.23 2.75
CA LEU A 82 -15.85 -17.28 1.95
C LEU A 82 -14.87 -17.78 0.89
N TYR A 83 -14.99 -19.05 0.54
CA TYR A 83 -14.29 -19.64 -0.60
C TYR A 83 -15.30 -20.20 -1.61
N GLU A 84 -15.23 -19.72 -2.85
CA GLU A 84 -15.95 -20.26 -4.00
C GLU A 84 -15.06 -20.14 -5.25
N GLU A 85 -14.76 -21.28 -5.87
CA GLU A 85 -13.90 -21.33 -7.05
C GLU A 85 -14.37 -20.37 -8.16
N GLY A 86 -13.46 -19.54 -8.66
CA GLY A 86 -13.74 -18.56 -9.71
C GLY A 86 -14.43 -17.27 -9.25
N LYS A 87 -14.62 -17.05 -7.94
CA LYS A 87 -15.13 -15.79 -7.39
C LYS A 87 -14.06 -15.02 -6.60
N GLY A 88 -14.16 -13.70 -6.58
CA GLY A 88 -13.28 -12.86 -5.78
C GLY A 88 -11.80 -13.01 -6.14
N TYR A 89 -10.93 -12.84 -5.16
CA TYR A 89 -9.47 -12.97 -5.32
C TYR A 89 -9.05 -14.42 -5.00
N GLU A 90 -8.52 -15.14 -5.99
CA GLU A 90 -8.14 -16.56 -5.85
C GLU A 90 -9.25 -17.47 -5.28
N GLY A 91 -10.53 -17.14 -5.48
CA GLY A 91 -11.66 -17.87 -4.92
C GLY A 91 -12.21 -17.28 -3.61
N TYR A 92 -11.55 -16.26 -3.03
CA TYR A 92 -11.89 -15.71 -1.72
C TYR A 92 -12.63 -14.36 -1.79
N THR A 93 -13.61 -14.19 -0.91
CA THR A 93 -14.38 -12.96 -0.72
C THR A 93 -14.66 -12.71 0.76
N VAL A 94 -14.91 -11.46 1.14
CA VAL A 94 -15.36 -11.09 2.49
C VAL A 94 -16.86 -10.77 2.46
N ASP A 95 -17.63 -11.44 3.32
CA ASP A 95 -19.04 -11.13 3.57
C ASP A 95 -19.18 -10.16 4.75
N PHE A 96 -19.22 -8.87 4.44
CA PHE A 96 -19.41 -7.82 5.45
C PHE A 96 -20.79 -7.87 6.12
N THR A 97 -21.79 -8.53 5.50
CA THR A 97 -23.12 -8.71 6.11
C THR A 97 -23.05 -9.79 7.19
N ALA A 98 -22.43 -10.93 6.89
CA ALA A 98 -22.16 -11.98 7.88
C ALA A 98 -21.26 -11.45 9.00
N LEU A 99 -20.22 -10.68 8.65
CA LEU A 99 -19.31 -10.05 9.60
C LEU A 99 -20.06 -9.14 10.58
N ALA A 100 -20.98 -8.30 10.09
CA ALA A 100 -21.79 -7.43 10.92
C ALA A 100 -22.75 -8.19 11.86
N LEU A 101 -23.10 -9.45 11.52
CA LEU A 101 -23.98 -10.30 12.31
C LEU A 101 -23.23 -11.27 13.23
N SER A 102 -21.92 -11.40 13.09
CA SER A 102 -21.09 -12.37 13.82
C SER A 102 -21.06 -12.13 15.34
N GLY A 103 -21.38 -10.91 15.80
CA GLY A 103 -21.44 -10.58 17.21
C GLY A 103 -20.06 -10.39 17.87
N ALA A 104 -20.08 -10.18 19.18
CA ALA A 104 -18.84 -10.10 19.96
C ALA A 104 -18.22 -11.50 20.09
N THR A 105 -16.92 -11.62 19.84
CA THR A 105 -16.18 -12.85 20.07
C THR A 105 -15.92 -13.07 21.55
N ALA A 106 -15.94 -14.33 21.99
CA ALA A 106 -15.57 -14.69 23.36
C ALA A 106 -14.05 -14.58 23.62
N LYS A 107 -13.26 -14.55 22.56
CA LYS A 107 -11.80 -14.45 22.57
C LYS A 107 -11.33 -13.50 21.46
N PRO A 108 -10.23 -12.75 21.66
CA PRO A 108 -9.69 -11.92 20.60
C PRO A 108 -9.31 -12.77 19.38
N VAL A 109 -9.61 -12.24 18.19
CA VAL A 109 -9.11 -12.75 16.92
C VAL A 109 -7.76 -12.11 16.67
N PHE A 110 -6.77 -12.91 16.28
CA PHE A 110 -5.45 -12.42 15.89
C PHE A 110 -5.24 -12.68 14.41
N LEU A 111 -4.99 -11.60 13.66
CA LEU A 111 -4.55 -11.68 12.27
C LEU A 111 -3.07 -11.30 12.23
N SER A 112 -2.22 -12.28 11.89
CA SER A 112 -0.82 -12.00 11.58
C SER A 112 -0.68 -11.00 10.44
N GLU A 113 0.49 -10.39 10.28
CA GLU A 113 0.82 -9.50 9.16
C GLU A 113 0.44 -10.09 7.80
N ARG A 114 0.73 -11.38 7.56
CA ARG A 114 0.38 -12.05 6.31
C ARG A 114 -1.12 -12.24 6.14
N GLN A 115 -1.83 -12.65 7.19
CA GLN A 115 -3.29 -12.76 7.14
C GLN A 115 -3.97 -11.39 6.95
N ALA A 116 -3.44 -10.34 7.56
CA ALA A 116 -3.90 -8.97 7.35
C ALA A 116 -3.63 -8.49 5.91
N GLY A 117 -2.47 -8.85 5.34
CA GLY A 117 -2.15 -8.61 3.94
C GLY A 117 -3.10 -9.33 2.99
N ALA A 118 -3.35 -10.61 3.22
CA ALA A 118 -4.30 -11.42 2.44
C ALA A 118 -5.72 -10.85 2.51
N LEU A 119 -6.17 -10.45 3.71
CA LEU A 119 -7.46 -9.78 3.90
C LEU A 119 -7.55 -8.47 3.12
N ALA A 120 -6.51 -7.64 3.20
CA ALA A 120 -6.45 -6.37 2.50
C ALA A 120 -6.52 -6.55 0.97
N GLU A 121 -5.85 -7.57 0.42
CA GLU A 121 -5.95 -7.90 -1.00
C GLU A 121 -7.35 -8.36 -1.40
N ILE A 122 -7.96 -9.29 -0.66
CA ILE A 122 -9.32 -9.77 -0.95
C ILE A 122 -10.29 -8.58 -0.99
N VAL A 123 -10.23 -7.71 0.02
CA VAL A 123 -11.11 -6.54 0.11
C VAL A 123 -10.82 -5.56 -1.04
N PHE A 124 -9.55 -5.29 -1.34
CA PHE A 124 -9.16 -4.42 -2.45
C PHE A 124 -9.68 -4.95 -3.78
N HIS A 125 -9.46 -6.23 -4.08
CA HIS A 125 -9.92 -6.87 -5.30
C HIS A 125 -11.44 -6.90 -5.40
N GLN A 126 -12.16 -7.19 -4.30
CA GLN A 126 -13.63 -7.17 -4.29
C GLN A 126 -14.21 -5.78 -4.59
N GLN A 127 -13.50 -4.70 -4.23
CA GLN A 127 -13.94 -3.32 -4.49
C GLN A 127 -13.54 -2.79 -5.87
N THR A 128 -12.44 -3.28 -6.43
CA THR A 128 -11.80 -2.67 -7.61
C THR A 128 -11.62 -3.61 -8.81
N GLY A 129 -11.81 -4.91 -8.61
CA GLY A 129 -11.42 -5.94 -9.57
C GLY A 129 -9.92 -6.21 -9.61
N GLY A 130 -9.13 -5.66 -8.67
CA GLY A 130 -7.67 -5.80 -8.67
C GLY A 130 -6.96 -4.88 -9.66
N GLU A 131 -7.68 -3.90 -10.21
CA GLU A 131 -7.19 -3.05 -11.28
C GLU A 131 -7.50 -1.56 -11.03
N LEU A 132 -6.68 -0.70 -11.61
CA LEU A 132 -6.92 0.74 -11.65
C LEU A 132 -6.87 1.26 -13.09
N THR A 133 -7.83 2.11 -13.47
CA THR A 133 -7.77 2.81 -14.76
C THR A 133 -6.96 4.10 -14.66
N ILE A 134 -5.82 4.15 -15.35
CA ILE A 134 -4.87 5.27 -15.37
C ILE A 134 -4.56 5.63 -16.82
N ALA A 135 -4.87 6.87 -17.22
CA ALA A 135 -4.71 7.36 -18.60
C ALA A 135 -5.21 6.36 -19.66
N ASP A 136 -6.46 5.92 -19.51
CA ASP A 136 -7.17 4.99 -20.39
C ASP A 136 -6.53 3.58 -20.48
N LYS A 137 -5.66 3.24 -19.53
CA LYS A 137 -5.09 1.89 -19.36
C LYS A 137 -5.56 1.27 -18.06
N GLU A 138 -5.90 -0.01 -18.12
CA GLU A 138 -6.06 -0.85 -16.95
C GLU A 138 -4.66 -1.31 -16.51
N ILE A 139 -4.36 -1.08 -15.24
CA ILE A 139 -3.16 -1.63 -14.61
C ILE A 139 -3.55 -2.53 -13.45
N SER A 140 -2.90 -3.68 -13.36
CA SER A 140 -3.04 -4.56 -12.21
C SER A 140 -2.38 -3.91 -10.99
N VAL A 141 -3.06 -4.01 -9.85
CA VAL A 141 -2.58 -3.59 -8.55
C VAL A 141 -2.73 -4.74 -7.58
N CYS A 142 -1.66 -4.99 -6.83
CA CYS A 142 -1.65 -5.99 -5.78
C CYS A 142 -1.22 -5.33 -4.47
N VAL A 143 -1.99 -5.50 -3.41
CA VAL A 143 -1.51 -5.29 -2.04
C VAL A 143 -0.53 -6.42 -1.76
N LEU A 144 0.76 -6.12 -1.73
CA LEU A 144 1.80 -7.14 -1.60
C LEU A 144 2.07 -7.48 -0.14
N GLN A 145 2.05 -6.48 0.74
CA GLN A 145 2.39 -6.64 2.15
C GLN A 145 1.61 -5.67 3.03
N ILE A 146 1.17 -6.18 4.18
CA ILE A 146 0.86 -5.42 5.37
C ILE A 146 1.85 -5.87 6.45
N ALA A 147 2.50 -4.94 7.15
CA ALA A 147 3.35 -5.23 8.28
C ALA A 147 3.11 -4.23 9.41
N PHE A 148 3.34 -4.67 10.65
CA PHE A 148 3.23 -3.90 11.87
C PHE A 148 4.59 -3.83 12.54
N THR A 149 5.15 -2.63 12.66
CA THR A 149 6.46 -2.39 13.28
C THR A 149 6.35 -1.37 14.40
N GLU A 150 7.40 -1.22 15.22
CA GLU A 150 7.42 -0.23 16.31
C GLU A 150 6.17 -0.29 17.22
N ILE A 151 5.72 -1.51 17.53
CA ILE A 151 4.53 -1.75 18.34
C ILE A 151 4.82 -1.30 19.77
N ASP A 152 4.03 -0.34 20.24
CA ASP A 152 4.05 0.13 21.61
C ASP A 152 3.00 -0.63 22.41
N ALA A 153 3.47 -1.52 23.29
CA ALA A 153 2.60 -2.37 24.09
C ALA A 153 1.79 -1.61 25.16
N GLU A 154 2.20 -0.40 25.54
CA GLU A 154 1.50 0.41 26.55
C GLU A 154 0.32 1.17 25.92
N THR A 155 0.54 1.76 24.75
CA THR A 155 -0.47 2.57 24.06
C THR A 155 -1.28 1.79 23.04
N GLY A 156 -0.78 0.66 22.55
CA GLY A 156 -1.33 -0.08 21.42
C GLY A 156 -1.08 0.59 20.06
N ASN A 157 -0.20 1.60 20.02
CA ASN A 157 0.21 2.27 18.80
C ASN A 157 1.18 1.39 18.00
N ALA A 158 1.15 1.50 16.68
CA ALA A 158 2.13 0.82 15.83
C ALA A 158 2.35 1.57 14.53
N ASP A 159 3.48 1.31 13.89
CA ASP A 159 3.68 1.67 12.50
C ASP A 159 3.02 0.62 11.61
N LEU A 160 2.12 1.06 10.73
CA LEU A 160 1.52 0.28 9.67
C LEU A 160 2.31 0.50 8.37
N ASN A 161 2.90 -0.57 7.87
CA ASN A 161 3.61 -0.62 6.60
C ASN A 161 2.73 -1.30 5.55
N VAL A 162 2.43 -0.59 4.47
CA VAL A 162 1.59 -1.07 3.37
C VAL A 162 2.40 -1.00 2.09
N THR A 163 2.67 -2.13 1.46
CA THR A 163 3.31 -2.17 0.14
C THR A 163 2.29 -2.58 -0.89
N VAL A 164 2.13 -1.75 -1.93
CA VAL A 164 1.37 -2.09 -3.14
C VAL A 164 2.32 -2.21 -4.33
N LYS A 165 2.06 -3.18 -5.19
CA LYS A 165 2.75 -3.40 -6.46
C LYS A 165 1.82 -3.01 -7.60
N LEU A 166 2.29 -2.13 -8.47
CA LEU A 166 1.57 -1.68 -9.66
C LEU A 166 2.29 -2.15 -10.92
N ASP A 167 1.57 -2.77 -11.85
CA ASP A 167 2.12 -3.14 -13.15
C ASP A 167 2.21 -1.92 -14.08
N LEU A 168 3.43 -1.55 -14.47
CA LEU A 168 3.70 -0.45 -15.40
C LEU A 168 3.93 -0.93 -16.83
N THR A 169 3.87 -2.24 -17.09
CA THR A 169 4.03 -2.82 -18.43
C THR A 169 3.09 -2.18 -19.46
N PRO A 170 1.81 -1.91 -19.17
CA PRO A 170 0.90 -1.26 -20.13
C PRO A 170 1.37 0.12 -20.58
N PHE A 171 2.05 0.88 -19.71
CA PHE A 171 2.63 2.18 -20.05
C PHE A 171 3.94 2.04 -20.82
N LYS A 172 4.78 1.10 -20.40
CA LYS A 172 6.08 0.84 -21.01
C LYS A 172 5.94 0.31 -22.45
N ASN A 173 4.87 -0.43 -22.73
CA ASN A 173 4.57 -0.91 -24.08
C ASN A 173 4.28 0.23 -25.07
N ASP A 174 3.60 1.27 -24.61
CA ASP A 174 3.24 2.45 -25.42
C ASP A 174 4.38 3.45 -25.63
N MET A 175 5.56 3.20 -25.05
CA MET A 175 6.75 4.04 -25.25
C MET A 175 7.39 3.78 -26.62
N GLU A 176 6.60 3.95 -27.68
CA GLU A 176 7.01 3.83 -29.08
C GLU A 176 7.35 5.23 -29.63
N GLY A 177 8.48 5.34 -30.35
CA GLY A 177 8.92 6.60 -30.94
C GLY A 177 9.82 7.47 -30.05
N PHE A 178 10.55 8.39 -30.70
CA PHE A 178 11.50 9.28 -30.03
C PHE A 178 10.76 10.41 -29.27
N PRO A 179 11.17 10.78 -28.04
CA PRO A 179 12.30 10.24 -27.29
C PRO A 179 11.96 9.05 -26.37
N PHE A 180 10.69 8.66 -26.25
CA PHE A 180 10.23 7.67 -25.27
C PHE A 180 10.84 6.27 -25.46
N ASN A 181 11.10 5.86 -26.70
CA ASN A 181 11.74 4.57 -27.01
C ASN A 181 13.15 4.43 -26.41
N LEU A 182 13.92 5.51 -26.30
CA LEU A 182 15.25 5.53 -25.68
C LEU A 182 15.18 5.34 -24.16
N LEU A 183 14.03 5.63 -23.57
CA LEU A 183 13.83 5.71 -22.13
C LEU A 183 13.05 4.53 -21.58
N LYS A 184 12.55 3.66 -22.45
CA LYS A 184 11.81 2.44 -22.09
C LYS A 184 12.59 1.58 -21.10
N GLY A 185 13.92 1.54 -21.19
CA GLY A 185 14.79 0.81 -20.25
C GLY A 185 14.89 1.40 -18.84
N ILE A 186 14.46 2.66 -18.64
CA ILE A 186 14.51 3.37 -17.35
C ILE A 186 13.17 3.25 -16.61
N VAL A 187 12.07 3.00 -17.33
CA VAL A 187 10.77 2.72 -16.70
C VAL A 187 10.78 1.28 -16.15
N PRO A 188 10.57 1.08 -14.84
CA PRO A 188 10.51 -0.25 -14.27
C PRO A 188 9.24 -0.97 -14.76
N ASP A 189 9.28 -2.30 -14.79
CA ASP A 189 8.09 -3.09 -15.14
C ASP A 189 7.04 -3.03 -14.03
N ALA A 190 7.48 -2.95 -12.77
CA ALA A 190 6.60 -2.79 -11.62
C ALA A 190 7.04 -1.60 -10.75
N LEU A 191 6.05 -0.88 -10.22
CA LEU A 191 6.26 0.13 -9.20
C LEU A 191 5.76 -0.41 -7.86
N TYR A 192 6.67 -0.56 -6.91
CA TYR A 192 6.38 -0.86 -5.52
C TYR A 192 6.30 0.46 -4.77
N VAL A 193 5.15 0.69 -4.13
CA VAL A 193 4.92 1.87 -3.30
C VAL A 193 4.73 1.39 -1.87
N THR A 194 5.68 1.70 -1.00
CA THR A 194 5.58 1.36 0.43
C THR A 194 5.23 2.60 1.21
N SER A 195 4.05 2.58 1.83
CA SER A 195 3.53 3.60 2.72
C SER A 195 3.77 3.17 4.16
N VAL A 196 4.39 4.04 4.95
CA VAL A 196 4.61 3.83 6.38
C VAL A 196 3.93 4.95 7.15
N VAL A 197 2.95 4.59 7.96
CA VAL A 197 2.16 5.51 8.78
C VAL A 197 2.12 5.02 10.23
N ARG A 198 2.13 5.94 11.19
CA ARG A 198 1.85 5.65 12.60
C ARG A 198 0.35 5.59 12.79
N ILE A 199 -0.14 4.50 13.36
CA ILE A 199 -1.49 4.41 13.89
C ILE A 199 -1.41 4.76 15.38
N GLU A 200 -2.03 5.88 15.76
CA GLU A 200 -2.19 6.24 17.17
C GLU A 200 -3.58 5.83 17.62
N LYS A 201 -3.63 4.84 18.50
CA LYS A 201 -4.86 4.27 19.04
C LYS A 201 -5.52 5.28 19.99
N GLY A 202 -6.81 5.50 19.80
CA GLY A 202 -7.67 6.22 20.72
C GLY A 202 -8.53 5.27 21.57
N GLU A 203 -9.58 5.81 22.18
CA GLU A 203 -10.53 4.99 22.95
C GLU A 203 -11.34 4.06 22.03
N GLY A 204 -11.54 2.81 22.48
CA GLY A 204 -12.30 1.80 21.74
C GLY A 204 -11.65 1.43 20.41
N ILE A 205 -12.35 1.74 19.31
CA ILE A 205 -11.91 1.50 17.93
C ILE A 205 -11.42 2.78 17.23
N SER A 206 -11.39 3.92 17.93
CA SER A 206 -10.89 5.16 17.34
C SER A 206 -9.38 5.12 17.14
N TYR A 207 -8.90 5.79 16.09
CA TYR A 207 -7.49 5.96 15.81
C TYR A 207 -7.24 7.18 14.93
N THR A 208 -6.00 7.67 14.94
CA THR A 208 -5.48 8.62 13.96
C THR A 208 -4.39 7.96 13.13
N VAL A 209 -4.18 8.50 11.93
CA VAL A 209 -3.14 8.04 11.00
C VAL A 209 -2.19 9.20 10.78
N VAL A 210 -0.94 9.04 11.21
CA VAL A 210 0.12 10.05 11.07
C VAL A 210 1.16 9.55 10.06
N PRO A 211 1.34 10.23 8.91
CA PRO A 211 2.32 9.82 7.91
C PRO A 211 3.74 9.85 8.47
N LYS A 212 4.55 8.81 8.20
CA LYS A 212 5.99 8.82 8.51
C LYS A 212 6.82 9.02 7.24
N TYR A 213 6.79 8.06 6.33
CA TYR A 213 7.51 8.16 5.06
C TYR A 213 6.92 7.25 3.98
N LEU A 214 7.31 7.53 2.73
CA LEU A 214 6.99 6.74 1.55
C LEU A 214 8.30 6.27 0.91
N THR A 215 8.34 5.06 0.38
CA THR A 215 9.41 4.62 -0.52
C THR A 215 8.86 4.11 -1.85
N LEU A 216 9.67 4.27 -2.91
CA LEU A 216 9.39 3.74 -4.25
C LEU A 216 10.50 2.79 -4.69
N ASN A 217 10.17 1.53 -4.99
CA ASN A 217 11.14 0.50 -5.37
C ASN A 217 12.36 0.51 -4.41
N ASN A 218 13.57 0.66 -4.96
CA ASN A 218 14.82 0.70 -4.22
C ASN A 218 15.21 2.12 -3.73
N LEU A 219 14.35 3.13 -3.90
CA LEU A 219 14.61 4.48 -3.38
C LEU A 219 14.46 4.53 -1.86
N SER A 220 15.39 5.22 -1.21
CA SER A 220 15.26 5.58 0.20
C SER A 220 14.06 6.53 0.42
N ALA A 221 13.64 6.69 1.68
CA ALA A 221 12.60 7.66 2.03
C ALA A 221 12.99 9.10 1.67
N GLU A 222 14.27 9.46 1.88
CA GLU A 222 14.81 10.77 1.53
C GLU A 222 14.80 10.98 0.01
N ASP A 223 15.31 10.00 -0.75
CA ASP A 223 15.34 10.10 -2.21
C ASP A 223 13.94 10.07 -2.82
N THR A 224 13.01 9.35 -2.20
CA THR A 224 11.59 9.38 -2.61
C THR A 224 11.00 10.76 -2.39
N SER A 225 11.24 11.38 -1.22
CA SER A 225 10.75 12.73 -0.93
C SER A 225 11.33 13.78 -1.90
N ASP A 226 12.64 13.72 -2.16
CA ASP A 226 13.33 14.60 -3.11
C ASP A 226 12.84 14.40 -4.56
N PHE A 227 12.60 13.15 -4.97
CA PHE A 227 11.98 12.83 -6.25
C PHE A 227 10.58 13.42 -6.37
N PHE A 228 9.73 13.27 -5.34
CA PHE A 228 8.40 13.89 -5.31
C PHE A 228 8.47 15.42 -5.34
N HIS A 229 9.43 16.04 -4.65
CA HIS A 229 9.64 17.48 -4.73
C HIS A 229 9.90 17.92 -6.18
N THR A 230 10.78 17.19 -6.88
CA THR A 230 11.05 17.44 -8.30
C THR A 230 9.78 17.32 -9.14
N LEU A 231 9.03 16.23 -8.98
CA LEU A 231 7.78 16.02 -9.70
C LEU A 231 6.75 17.11 -9.40
N ASP A 232 6.61 17.57 -8.16
CA ASP A 232 5.65 18.59 -7.78
C ASP A 232 6.02 19.99 -8.30
N VAL A 233 7.32 20.32 -8.27
CA VAL A 233 7.81 21.57 -8.83
C VAL A 233 7.46 21.67 -10.32
N VAL A 234 7.63 20.58 -11.07
CA VAL A 234 7.43 20.55 -12.53
C VAL A 234 5.97 20.28 -12.93
N LEU A 235 5.27 19.38 -12.23
CA LEU A 235 3.98 18.79 -12.66
C LEU A 235 2.84 18.98 -11.64
N LYS A 236 3.10 19.58 -10.46
CA LYS A 236 2.09 19.92 -9.43
C LYS A 236 1.29 18.71 -8.94
N ILE A 237 2.02 17.67 -8.54
CA ILE A 237 1.42 16.36 -8.25
C ILE A 237 1.04 16.18 -6.78
N GLY A 238 1.58 17.01 -5.89
CA GLY A 238 1.52 16.84 -4.44
C GLY A 238 2.81 16.24 -3.87
N SER A 239 2.84 16.02 -2.56
CA SER A 239 4.03 15.51 -1.86
C SER A 239 4.00 13.98 -1.66
N ALA A 240 5.17 13.41 -1.36
CA ALA A 240 5.27 12.02 -0.92
C ALA A 240 4.45 11.77 0.37
N GLU A 241 4.42 12.75 1.27
CA GLU A 241 3.67 12.72 2.52
C GLU A 241 2.15 12.64 2.28
N GLU A 242 1.61 13.42 1.34
CA GLU A 242 0.20 13.37 0.97
C GLU A 242 -0.20 12.02 0.37
N LEU A 243 0.65 11.44 -0.49
CA LEU A 243 0.40 10.10 -1.03
C LEU A 243 0.49 9.05 0.07
N ASN A 244 1.48 9.16 0.97
CA ASN A 244 1.66 8.27 2.12
C ASN A 244 0.41 8.29 3.02
N ALA A 245 -0.05 9.48 3.40
CA ALA A 245 -1.27 9.66 4.18
C ALA A 245 -2.46 8.95 3.53
N LYS A 246 -2.61 9.09 2.21
CA LYS A 246 -3.72 8.49 1.47
C LYS A 246 -3.66 6.97 1.45
N ILE A 247 -2.51 6.37 1.12
CA ILE A 247 -2.36 4.91 1.06
C ILE A 247 -2.54 4.33 2.47
N GLY A 248 -1.79 4.85 3.45
CA GLY A 248 -1.85 4.37 4.83
C GLY A 248 -3.23 4.51 5.46
N THR A 249 -3.92 5.63 5.24
CA THR A 249 -5.31 5.81 5.74
C THR A 249 -6.27 4.84 5.06
N THR A 250 -6.13 4.61 3.76
CA THR A 250 -7.01 3.66 3.04
C THR A 250 -6.83 2.25 3.60
N ALA A 251 -5.60 1.80 3.79
CA ALA A 251 -5.32 0.49 4.36
C ALA A 251 -5.75 0.36 5.83
N ALA A 252 -5.47 1.37 6.65
CA ALA A 252 -5.93 1.41 8.04
C ALA A 252 -7.47 1.36 8.13
N ASN A 253 -8.17 2.09 7.26
CA ASN A 253 -9.64 2.06 7.19
C ASN A 253 -10.17 0.72 6.67
N ALA A 254 -9.48 0.04 5.77
CA ALA A 254 -9.89 -1.28 5.30
C ALA A 254 -9.79 -2.33 6.43
N LEU A 255 -8.68 -2.30 7.19
CA LEU A 255 -8.44 -3.24 8.29
C LEU A 255 -9.29 -2.91 9.51
N ILE A 256 -9.15 -1.70 10.05
CA ILE A 256 -9.78 -1.28 11.30
C ILE A 256 -11.13 -0.64 11.01
N GLY A 257 -11.12 0.50 10.31
CA GLY A 257 -12.32 1.20 9.88
C GLY A 257 -12.87 2.22 10.86
N THR A 258 -13.67 3.12 10.31
CA THR A 258 -14.40 4.16 11.03
C THR A 258 -15.88 4.09 10.71
N GLU A 259 -16.69 4.91 11.35
CA GLU A 259 -18.12 5.03 11.04
C GLU A 259 -18.37 5.45 9.58
N GLN A 260 -17.52 6.34 9.04
CA GLN A 260 -17.66 6.83 7.67
C GLN A 260 -17.07 5.86 6.64
N ASN A 261 -16.06 5.06 7.05
CA ASN A 261 -15.40 4.07 6.20
C ASN A 261 -15.34 2.75 6.98
N PRO A 262 -16.45 1.99 7.04
CA PRO A 262 -16.50 0.76 7.80
C PRO A 262 -15.49 -0.25 7.24
N GLY A 263 -14.51 -0.59 8.06
CA GLY A 263 -13.49 -1.59 7.82
C GLY A 263 -13.87 -2.93 8.44
N PHE A 264 -12.97 -3.90 8.34
CA PHE A 264 -13.20 -5.25 8.83
C PHE A 264 -13.50 -5.27 10.34
N VAL A 265 -12.64 -4.66 11.17
CA VAL A 265 -12.86 -4.63 12.63
C VAL A 265 -14.10 -3.82 12.99
N TYR A 266 -14.32 -2.67 12.33
CA TYR A 266 -15.48 -1.81 12.61
C TYR A 266 -16.81 -2.51 12.31
N ALA A 267 -16.88 -3.34 11.25
CA ALA A 267 -18.09 -4.06 10.90
C ALA A 267 -18.60 -4.97 12.04
N LEU A 268 -17.70 -5.53 12.86
CA LEU A 268 -18.05 -6.35 14.03
C LEU A 268 -18.85 -5.59 15.11
N LYS A 269 -18.79 -4.25 15.11
CA LYS A 269 -19.46 -3.41 16.10
C LYS A 269 -20.99 -3.40 15.96
N ALA A 270 -21.52 -3.72 14.77
CA ALA A 270 -22.92 -3.48 14.40
C ALA A 270 -23.97 -4.11 15.34
N THR A 271 -23.66 -5.24 15.99
CA THR A 271 -24.58 -5.94 16.91
C THR A 271 -24.27 -5.76 18.40
N GLY A 272 -23.49 -4.73 18.79
CA GLY A 272 -23.39 -4.30 20.19
C GLY A 272 -22.09 -4.63 20.93
N GLY A 273 -21.00 -4.95 20.23
CA GLY A 273 -19.68 -5.05 20.85
C GLY A 273 -19.08 -3.67 21.14
N ALA A 274 -18.51 -3.47 22.32
CA ALA A 274 -17.64 -2.32 22.63
C ALA A 274 -16.24 -2.48 21.99
N GLY A 275 -16.18 -3.04 20.78
CA GLY A 275 -14.98 -3.59 20.14
C GLY A 275 -13.81 -2.62 20.18
N SER A 276 -12.63 -3.17 20.48
CA SER A 276 -11.36 -2.46 20.42
C SER A 276 -10.42 -3.28 19.55
N PHE A 277 -9.39 -2.65 19.02
CA PHE A 277 -8.31 -3.33 18.32
C PHE A 277 -6.99 -3.04 19.03
N ALA A 278 -5.98 -3.87 18.83
CA ALA A 278 -4.62 -3.58 19.25
C ALA A 278 -3.63 -4.18 18.26
N PHE A 279 -2.48 -3.54 18.12
CA PHE A 279 -1.32 -4.20 17.54
C PHE A 279 -0.55 -4.88 18.66
N VAL A 280 -0.18 -6.14 18.45
CA VAL A 280 0.51 -6.95 19.45
C VAL A 280 1.71 -7.66 18.83
N SER A 281 2.71 -7.92 19.67
CA SER A 281 3.85 -8.76 19.33
C SER A 281 3.94 -9.90 20.35
N PHE A 282 4.05 -11.13 19.89
CA PHE A 282 4.18 -12.31 20.74
C PHE A 282 5.04 -13.38 20.08
N GLU A 283 5.58 -14.30 20.88
CA GLU A 283 6.36 -15.44 20.38
C GLU A 283 5.45 -16.64 20.14
N ASN A 284 5.60 -17.31 19.00
CA ASN A 284 4.98 -18.59 18.70
C ASN A 284 6.01 -19.50 18.02
N ASP A 285 6.23 -20.70 18.55
CA ASP A 285 7.23 -21.66 18.07
C ASP A 285 8.63 -21.04 17.82
N GLY A 286 9.09 -20.16 18.72
CA GLY A 286 10.39 -19.50 18.64
C GLY A 286 10.48 -18.39 17.58
N LYS A 287 9.35 -17.98 16.99
CA LYS A 287 9.26 -16.87 16.04
C LYS A 287 8.44 -15.74 16.63
N GLN A 288 8.95 -14.51 16.48
CA GLN A 288 8.17 -13.32 16.78
C GLN A 288 7.09 -13.13 15.72
N ILE A 289 5.85 -12.98 16.17
CA ILE A 289 4.68 -12.70 15.34
C ILE A 289 4.14 -11.34 15.76
N ASN A 290 3.98 -10.46 14.77
CA ASN A 290 3.21 -9.23 14.91
C ASN A 290 1.82 -9.46 14.36
N ALA A 291 0.80 -8.95 15.05
CA ALA A 291 -0.59 -9.19 14.69
C ALA A 291 -1.48 -7.99 14.99
N LEU A 292 -2.56 -7.89 14.23
CA LEU A 292 -3.75 -7.10 14.55
C LEU A 292 -4.69 -7.99 15.39
N ALA A 293 -5.00 -7.56 16.59
CA ALA A 293 -5.91 -8.22 17.51
C ALA A 293 -7.23 -7.42 17.66
N PHE A 294 -8.38 -8.09 17.71
CA PHE A 294 -9.70 -7.46 17.91
C PHE A 294 -10.76 -8.43 18.46
#